data_AF-R2P5R0-F1
#
_entry.id   AF-R2P5R0-F1
#
_cell.length_a   1.000
_cell.length_b   1.000
_cell.length_c   1.000
_cell.angle_alpha   90.00
_cell.angle_beta   90.00
_cell.angle_gamma   90.00
#
_symmetry.space_group_name_H-M   'P 1'
#
loop_
_entity.id
_entity.type
_entity.pdbx_description
1 polymer ?
#
loop_
_entity_poly.entity_id
_entity_poly.type
_entity_poly.pdbx_seq_one_letter_code
_entity_poly.pdbx_strand_id
1 'polypeptide(L)'
;MKTVKEIVSSKGITLLSPYPGGGRFKWTYNNLDFLVIATDIYNEEHVSVSHSDRSIKPTKQQMSDLVNIFFRPFEDVHLYMKDDGDDLLVSNCYHIYRKHNEISGTFVMNPKNRKK
;
A
#
# COMPACT_ATOMS: atom_id res chain seq x y z
N MET A 1 3.29 -0.11 10.01
CA MET A 1 4.03 -0.97 9.05
C MET A 1 5.18 -1.67 9.76
N LYS A 2 5.49 -2.89 9.33
CA LYS A 2 6.66 -3.66 9.80
C LYS A 2 7.94 -3.16 9.15
N THR A 3 9.07 -3.39 9.81
CA THR A 3 10.40 -3.09 9.25
C THR A 3 10.74 -4.01 8.08
N VAL A 4 11.66 -3.58 7.21
CA VAL A 4 12.16 -4.43 6.10
C VAL A 4 12.63 -5.80 6.59
N LYS A 5 13.31 -5.86 7.75
CA LYS A 5 13.80 -7.12 8.35
C LYS A 5 12.64 -8.06 8.72
N GLU A 6 11.55 -7.53 9.26
CA GLU A 6 10.34 -8.30 9.59
C GLU A 6 9.55 -8.71 8.33
N ILE A 7 9.58 -7.90 7.27
CA ILE A 7 8.91 -8.21 6.01
C ILE A 7 9.61 -9.37 5.31
N VAL A 8 10.94 -9.32 5.17
CA VAL A 8 11.71 -10.38 4.47
C VAL A 8 11.78 -11.70 5.23
N SER A 9 11.42 -11.74 6.52
CA SER A 9 11.29 -13.00 7.25
C SER A 9 9.98 -13.75 6.91
N SER A 10 9.05 -13.11 6.20
CA SER A 10 7.80 -13.72 5.74
C SER A 10 8.05 -14.64 4.54
N LYS A 11 7.37 -15.79 4.53
CA LYS A 11 7.50 -16.77 3.45
C LYS A 11 7.09 -16.15 2.11
N GLY A 12 7.94 -16.35 1.09
CA GLY A 12 7.67 -15.91 -0.28
C GLY A 12 7.99 -14.45 -0.54
N ILE A 13 8.55 -13.70 0.42
CA ILE A 13 9.00 -12.32 0.21
C ILE A 13 10.50 -12.28 -0.02
N THR A 14 10.96 -11.48 -0.97
CA THR A 14 12.38 -11.19 -1.19
C THR A 14 12.56 -9.70 -1.46
N LEU A 15 13.48 -9.04 -0.76
CA LEU A 15 13.85 -7.66 -1.06
C LEU A 15 14.67 -7.64 -2.36
N LEU A 16 14.22 -6.87 -3.36
CA LEU A 16 14.91 -6.67 -4.63
C LEU A 16 15.85 -5.48 -4.56
N SER A 17 15.36 -4.35 -4.04
CA SER A 17 16.14 -3.13 -3.89
C SER A 17 15.51 -2.20 -2.85
N PRO A 18 16.29 -1.29 -2.24
CA PRO A 18 15.74 -0.15 -1.52
C PRO A 18 14.82 0.70 -2.43
N TYR A 19 13.88 1.40 -1.83
CA TYR A 19 13.02 2.39 -2.48
C TYR A 19 12.85 3.58 -1.53
N PRO A 20 12.65 4.83 -2.00
CA PRO A 20 12.45 5.97 -1.09
C PRO A 20 11.37 5.68 -0.04
N GLY A 21 11.71 5.85 1.24
CA GLY A 21 10.81 5.55 2.35
C GLY A 21 10.54 4.06 2.60
N GLY A 22 11.21 3.12 1.93
CA GLY A 22 10.95 1.70 2.15
C GLY A 22 11.72 0.76 1.20
N GLY A 23 10.99 -0.11 0.50
CA GLY A 23 11.59 -1.18 -0.28
C GLY A 23 10.74 -1.68 -1.45
N ARG A 24 11.43 -2.23 -2.44
CA ARG A 24 10.86 -2.98 -3.55
C ARG A 24 11.09 -4.47 -3.31
N PHE A 25 10.02 -5.24 -3.34
CA PHE A 25 10.00 -6.65 -3.00
C PHE A 25 9.44 -7.48 -4.16
N LYS A 26 9.89 -8.72 -4.25
CA LYS A 26 9.18 -9.78 -4.96
C LYS A 26 8.35 -10.57 -3.95
N TRP A 27 7.10 -10.83 -4.27
CA TRP A 27 6.23 -11.70 -3.49
C TRP A 27 5.76 -12.88 -4.33
N THR A 28 6.25 -14.07 -3.99
CA THR A 28 5.85 -15.33 -4.63
C THR A 28 4.72 -15.97 -3.83
N TYR A 29 3.55 -16.13 -4.45
CA TYR A 29 2.38 -16.76 -3.84
C TYR A 29 1.70 -17.71 -4.84
N ASN A 30 1.57 -18.99 -4.48
CA ASN A 30 0.99 -20.03 -5.36
C ASN A 30 1.56 -20.01 -6.80
N ASN A 31 2.89 -19.92 -6.92
CA ASN A 31 3.64 -19.85 -8.19
C ASN A 31 3.41 -18.59 -9.03
N LEU A 32 2.77 -17.56 -8.48
CA LEU A 32 2.69 -16.23 -9.08
C LEU A 32 3.70 -15.30 -8.42
N ASP A 33 4.42 -14.54 -9.24
CA ASP A 33 5.41 -13.56 -8.78
C ASP A 33 4.83 -12.15 -8.93
N PHE A 34 4.57 -11.51 -7.80
CA PHE A 34 4.12 -10.13 -7.73
C PHE A 34 5.27 -9.18 -7.43
N LEU A 35 5.22 -7.99 -8.00
CA LEU A 35 6.02 -6.85 -7.58
C LEU A 35 5.28 -6.14 -6.46
N VAL A 36 5.96 -5.90 -5.34
CA VAL A 36 5.41 -5.14 -4.22
C VAL A 36 6.32 -3.96 -3.92
N ILE A 37 5.77 -2.75 -3.80
CA ILE A 37 6.49 -1.57 -3.34
C ILE A 37 5.86 -1.16 -2.03
N ALA A 38 6.65 -1.10 -0.96
CA ALA A 38 6.20 -0.60 0.34
C ALA A 38 6.98 0.66 0.70
N THR A 39 6.27 1.69 1.11
CA THR A 39 6.80 3.00 1.47
C THR A 39 6.16 3.52 2.74
N ASP A 40 6.96 4.19 3.54
CA ASP A 40 6.56 5.06 4.64
C ASP A 40 7.22 6.43 4.39
N ILE A 41 6.48 7.31 3.73
CA ILE A 41 6.94 8.67 3.42
C ILE A 41 5.92 9.63 4.04
N TYR A 42 6.38 10.65 4.76
CA TYR A 42 5.52 11.65 5.41
C TYR A 42 4.46 11.05 6.36
N ASN A 43 4.76 9.93 7.03
CA ASN A 43 3.83 9.14 7.85
C ASN A 43 2.67 8.51 7.07
N GLU A 44 2.77 8.45 5.74
CA GLU A 44 1.86 7.71 4.88
C GLU A 44 2.47 6.35 4.56
N GLU A 45 2.05 5.35 5.33
CA GLU A 45 2.41 3.97 5.11
C GLU A 45 1.55 3.38 4.00
N HIS A 46 2.20 3.00 2.91
CA HIS A 46 1.58 2.59 1.66
C HIS A 46 2.26 1.36 1.08
N VAL A 47 1.46 0.39 0.65
CA VAL A 47 1.94 -0.81 -0.07
C VAL A 47 1.18 -0.92 -1.37
N SER A 48 1.91 -0.98 -2.49
CA SER A 48 1.36 -1.25 -3.80
C SER A 48 1.80 -2.62 -4.30
N VAL A 49 0.90 -3.35 -4.96
CA VAL A 49 1.17 -4.67 -5.53
C VAL A 49 0.69 -4.74 -6.98
N SER A 50 1.52 -5.33 -7.84
CA SER A 50 1.20 -5.54 -9.25
C SER A 50 1.80 -6.85 -9.78
N HIS A 51 1.32 -7.27 -10.94
CA HIS A 51 1.81 -8.42 -11.68
C HIS A 51 2.18 -8.00 -13.12
N SER A 52 3.17 -8.66 -13.73
CA SER A 52 3.64 -8.34 -15.10
C SER A 52 2.56 -8.64 -16.15
N ASP A 53 1.87 -9.76 -16.01
CA ASP A 53 0.62 -10.05 -16.73
C ASP A 53 -0.53 -9.28 -16.09
N ARG A 54 -1.13 -8.35 -16.86
CA ARG A 54 -2.22 -7.48 -16.41
C ARG A 54 -3.55 -8.22 -16.23
N SER A 55 -3.72 -9.41 -16.80
CA SER A 55 -4.92 -10.22 -16.58
C SER A 55 -4.96 -10.81 -15.17
N ILE A 56 -3.80 -10.91 -14.51
CA ILE A 56 -3.66 -11.47 -13.18
C ILE A 56 -3.93 -10.37 -12.15
N LYS A 57 -4.96 -10.60 -11.33
CA LYS A 57 -5.35 -9.74 -10.22
C LYS A 57 -5.20 -10.50 -8.91
N PRO A 58 -4.55 -9.92 -7.88
CA PRO A 58 -4.56 -10.48 -6.54
C PRO A 58 -5.98 -10.77 -6.04
N THR A 59 -6.18 -11.96 -5.48
CA THR A 59 -7.42 -12.36 -4.83
C THR A 59 -7.58 -11.66 -3.48
N LYS A 60 -8.80 -11.66 -2.92
CA LYS A 60 -9.07 -11.12 -1.57
C LYS A 60 -8.19 -11.79 -0.50
N GLN A 61 -7.98 -13.10 -0.60
CA GLN A 61 -7.13 -13.84 0.34
C GLN A 61 -5.67 -13.40 0.23
N GLN A 62 -5.14 -13.30 -1.00
CA GLN A 62 -3.77 -12.80 -1.24
C GLN A 62 -3.61 -11.39 -0.65
N MET A 63 -4.56 -10.49 -0.89
CA MET A 63 -4.50 -9.15 -0.32
C MET A 63 -4.54 -9.15 1.21
N SER A 64 -5.36 -10.00 1.84
CA SER A 64 -5.38 -10.17 3.30
C SER A 64 -4.06 -10.69 3.85
N ASP A 65 -3.44 -11.66 3.17
CA ASP A 65 -2.13 -12.19 3.57
C ASP A 65 -1.05 -11.11 3.42
N LEU A 66 -1.11 -10.31 2.36
CA LEU A 66 -0.20 -9.20 2.13
C LEU A 66 -0.31 -8.12 3.20
N VAL A 67 -1.53 -7.78 3.65
CA VAL A 67 -1.74 -6.89 4.82
C VAL A 67 -1.02 -7.46 6.04
N ASN A 68 -1.20 -8.75 6.33
CA ASN A 68 -0.57 -9.39 7.49
C ASN A 68 0.96 -9.48 7.38
N ILE A 69 1.51 -9.47 6.17
CA ILE A 69 2.97 -9.42 5.94
C ILE A 69 3.51 -8.04 6.27
N PHE A 70 2.91 -6.98 5.72
CA PHE A 70 3.47 -5.62 5.74
C PHE A 70 3.02 -4.78 6.95
N PHE A 71 1.86 -5.06 7.53
CA PHE A 71 1.28 -4.30 8.64
C PHE A 71 1.23 -5.14 9.91
N ARG A 72 1.26 -4.47 11.07
CA ARG A 72 1.12 -5.16 12.36
C ARG A 72 -0.33 -5.58 12.56
N PRO A 73 -0.59 -6.66 13.33
CA PRO A 73 -1.94 -7.02 13.73
C PRO A 73 -2.64 -5.81 14.38
N PHE A 74 -3.94 -5.66 14.11
CA PHE A 74 -4.80 -4.58 14.64
C PHE A 74 -4.53 -3.16 14.13
N GLU A 75 -3.66 -2.97 13.11
CA GLU A 75 -3.56 -1.68 12.42
C GLU A 75 -4.82 -1.43 11.56
N ASP A 76 -5.38 -0.22 11.61
CA ASP A 76 -6.49 0.17 10.74
C ASP A 76 -5.96 0.43 9.32
N VAL A 77 -6.18 -0.56 8.46
CA VAL A 77 -5.63 -0.63 7.12
C VAL A 77 -6.78 -0.65 6.12
N HIS A 78 -6.74 0.29 5.18
CA HIS A 78 -7.71 0.36 4.08
C HIS A 78 -7.14 -0.29 2.83
N LEU A 79 -7.93 -1.18 2.26
CA LEU A 79 -7.65 -1.84 0.99
C LEU A 79 -8.50 -1.20 -0.10
N TYR A 80 -7.87 -0.66 -1.15
CA TYR A 80 -8.62 -0.23 -2.33
C TYR A 80 -7.86 -0.54 -3.62
N MET A 81 -8.63 -0.91 -4.65
CA MET A 81 -8.12 -1.06 -6.01
C MET A 81 -8.19 0.32 -6.64
N LYS A 82 -7.05 0.90 -7.02
CA LYS A 82 -7.02 2.14 -7.78
C LYS A 82 -6.82 1.75 -9.24
N ASP A 83 -7.80 2.07 -10.08
CA ASP A 83 -7.70 1.93 -11.53
C ASP A 83 -6.92 3.14 -12.07
N ASP A 84 -5.67 3.28 -11.65
CA ASP A 84 -4.81 4.39 -12.06
C ASP A 84 -4.21 4.09 -13.43
N GLY A 85 -4.97 4.41 -14.47
CA GLY A 85 -4.38 4.84 -15.73
C GLY A 85 -3.88 6.27 -15.59
N ASP A 86 -2.62 6.45 -15.19
CA ASP A 86 -1.73 7.48 -15.74
C ASP A 86 -0.28 7.35 -15.22
N ASP A 87 0.62 7.15 -16.20
CA ASP A 87 2.01 7.58 -16.32
C ASP A 87 3.11 7.24 -15.31
N LEU A 88 2.89 6.51 -14.21
CA LEU A 88 4.03 6.02 -13.40
C LEU A 88 4.04 4.53 -13.06
N LEU A 89 2.93 3.81 -13.22
CA LEU A 89 2.85 2.36 -12.99
C LEU A 89 1.90 1.71 -14.00
N VAL A 90 2.47 1.09 -15.03
CA VAL A 90 1.70 0.49 -16.12
C VAL A 90 1.19 -0.91 -15.74
N SER A 91 0.27 -1.05 -14.79
CA SER A 91 -0.46 -2.32 -14.52
C SER A 91 -1.50 -2.16 -13.39
N ASN A 92 -2.56 -2.98 -13.39
CA ASN A 92 -3.56 -3.10 -12.33
C ASN A 92 -2.90 -3.15 -10.94
N CYS A 93 -2.84 -2.01 -10.27
CA CYS A 93 -2.11 -1.84 -9.01
C CYS A 93 -3.09 -1.83 -7.86
N TYR A 94 -2.92 -2.73 -6.91
CA TYR A 94 -3.70 -2.71 -5.67
C TYR A 94 -2.91 -1.98 -4.62
N HIS A 95 -3.60 -1.11 -3.89
CA HIS A 95 -2.98 -0.29 -2.88
C HIS A 95 -3.56 -0.60 -1.50
N ILE A 96 -2.67 -0.63 -0.52
CA ILE A 96 -2.96 -0.82 0.89
C ILE A 96 -2.41 0.40 1.61
N TYR A 97 -3.27 1.14 2.31
CA TYR A 97 -2.85 2.31 3.08
C TYR A 97 -3.22 2.14 4.54
N ARG A 98 -2.33 2.55 5.44
CA ARG A 98 -2.70 2.77 6.84
C ARG A 98 -3.22 4.19 6.99
N LYS A 99 -4.39 4.37 7.60
CA LYS A 99 -4.88 5.70 7.94
C LYS A 99 -4.07 6.21 9.13
N HIS A 100 -3.26 7.25 8.96
CA HIS A 100 -2.74 8.07 10.06
C HIS A 100 -2.99 9.55 9.78
N ASN A 101 -4.28 9.85 9.65
CA ASN A 101 -4.95 11.01 10.22
C ASN A 101 -6.34 11.05 9.55
N GLU A 102 -7.37 10.73 10.34
CA GLU A 102 -8.40 11.76 10.41
C GLU A 102 -7.65 13.03 10.78
N ILE A 103 -7.42 13.89 9.79
CA ILE A 103 -7.34 15.30 10.10
C ILE A 103 -8.66 15.53 10.81
N SER A 104 -8.59 15.60 12.14
CA SER A 104 -9.52 16.34 12.97
C SER A 104 -9.38 17.80 12.56
N GLY A 105 -9.68 18.07 11.30
CA GLY A 105 -10.14 19.33 10.80
C GLY A 105 -11.50 19.45 11.43
N THR A 106 -11.49 19.91 12.68
CA THR A 106 -12.44 20.94 13.07
C THR A 106 -12.40 21.94 11.91
N PHE A 107 -13.35 21.80 11.00
CA PHE A 107 -13.79 22.92 10.19
C PHE A 107 -14.27 23.94 11.21
N VAL A 108 -13.36 24.80 11.66
CA VAL A 108 -13.75 26.11 12.13
C VAL A 108 -14.31 26.78 10.88
N MET A 109 -15.63 26.68 10.69
CA MET A 109 -16.32 27.57 9.77
C MET A 109 -15.99 28.98 10.24
N ASN A 110 -15.03 29.60 9.56
CA ASN A 110 -14.73 31.00 9.69
C ASN A 110 -15.84 31.71 8.89
N PRO A 111 -16.82 32.39 9.51
CA PRO A 111 -17.88 33.06 8.77
C PRO A 111 -17.30 34.37 8.22
N LYS A 112 -16.43 34.30 7.22
CA LYS A 112 -16.12 35.48 6.42
C LYS A 112 -17.27 35.69 5.45
N ASN A 113 -17.83 36.90 5.54
CA ASN A 113 -18.44 37.59 4.42
C ASN A 113 -19.70 36.94 3.82
N ARG A 114 -20.85 37.19 4.46
CA ARG A 114 -22.05 37.55 3.67
C ARG A 114 -22.24 39.06 3.75
N LYS A 115 -21.63 39.76 2.78
CA LYS A 115 -22.13 41.06 2.33
C LYS A 115 -23.41 40.80 1.53
N LYS A 116 -24.54 41.29 2.02
CA LYS A 116 -25.48 42.14 1.29
C LYS A 116 -26.49 42.70 2.29
#